data_AF-A0A127SHM8-F1
#
_entry.id   AF-A0A127SHM8-F1
#
_cell.length_a   1.000
_cell.length_b   1.000
_cell.length_c   1.000
_cell.angle_alpha   90.00
_cell.angle_beta   90.00
_cell.angle_gamma   90.00
#
_symmetry.space_group_name_H-M   'P 1'
#
loop_
_entity.id
_entity.type
_entity.pdbx_description
1 polymer ?
#
loop_
_entity_poly.entity_id
_entity_poly.type
_entity_poly.pdbx_seq_one_letter_code
_entity_poly.pdbx_strand_id
1 'polypeptide(L)'
;MNYWKKLDQHGKTMFIVRSAVIAALYAALTLALYPISFGAVQFRVSEALTLLPIVMPEAIPGLFVGCLVSNLIGSATPWDIIFGSLATLIAAILTYATRRNKILAAFWPVLCNTVIVGLVLALTLDLPVFLTMGEVGLGELAVVYTVGMAMLAALKRVPKKLLGGQAG
;
A
#
# COMPACT_ATOMS: atom_id res chain seq x y z
N MET A 1 9.36 -16.70 -9.64
CA MET A 1 8.41 -15.62 -9.97
C MET A 1 7.53 -16.06 -11.15
N ASN A 2 6.51 -16.91 -10.93
CA ASN A 2 5.64 -17.48 -11.98
C ASN A 2 4.26 -17.90 -11.42
N TYR A 3 3.74 -17.17 -10.43
CA TYR A 3 2.49 -17.55 -9.73
C TYR A 3 1.27 -17.47 -10.65
N TRP A 4 1.19 -16.42 -11.46
CA TRP A 4 0.07 -16.14 -12.37
C TRP A 4 -0.07 -17.11 -13.54
N LYS A 5 1.05 -17.72 -13.99
CA LYS A 5 1.05 -18.68 -15.10
C LYS A 5 0.44 -20.03 -14.71
N LYS A 6 0.29 -20.31 -13.41
CA LYS A 6 -0.28 -21.57 -12.90
C LYS A 6 -1.78 -21.49 -12.58
N LEU A 7 -2.41 -20.33 -12.73
CA LEU A 7 -3.84 -20.17 -12.47
C LEU A 7 -4.68 -20.71 -13.64
N ASP A 8 -5.70 -21.49 -13.32
CA ASP A 8 -6.78 -21.82 -14.25
C ASP A 8 -7.63 -20.56 -14.54
N GLN A 9 -8.60 -20.67 -15.47
CA GLN A 9 -9.42 -19.52 -15.85
C GLN A 9 -10.20 -18.95 -14.65
N HIS A 10 -10.72 -19.81 -13.77
CA HIS A 10 -11.43 -19.39 -12.56
C HIS A 10 -10.50 -18.65 -11.58
N GLY A 11 -9.28 -19.14 -11.36
CA GLY A 11 -8.26 -18.51 -10.54
C GLY A 11 -7.82 -17.13 -11.07
N LYS A 12 -7.73 -16.97 -12.40
CA LYS A 12 -7.46 -15.66 -13.02
C LYS A 12 -8.59 -14.66 -12.80
N THR A 13 -9.85 -15.09 -12.90
CA THR A 13 -10.99 -14.21 -12.61
C THR A 13 -11.02 -13.81 -11.14
N MET A 14 -10.78 -14.73 -10.21
CA MET A 14 -10.70 -14.39 -8.78
C MET A 14 -9.52 -13.47 -8.45
N PHE A 15 -8.40 -13.63 -9.15
CA PHE A 15 -7.23 -12.77 -9.05
C PHE A 15 -7.56 -11.30 -9.42
N ILE A 16 -8.06 -11.15 -10.64
CA ILE A 16 -9.04 -10.16 -11.11
C ILE A 16 -9.73 -9.33 -10.02
N VAL A 17 -10.80 -9.96 -9.55
CA VAL A 17 -11.78 -9.41 -8.63
C VAL A 17 -11.15 -9.00 -7.31
N ARG A 18 -10.27 -9.82 -6.71
CA ARG A 18 -9.62 -9.46 -5.45
C ARG A 18 -8.75 -8.22 -5.59
N SER A 19 -7.96 -8.14 -6.66
CA SER A 19 -7.12 -6.98 -6.93
C SER A 19 -7.99 -5.72 -7.08
N ALA A 20 -9.11 -5.81 -7.80
CA ALA A 20 -10.04 -4.70 -7.98
C ALA A 20 -10.71 -4.27 -6.66
N VAL A 21 -11.11 -5.22 -5.80
CA VAL A 21 -11.69 -4.92 -4.48
C VAL A 21 -10.66 -4.23 -3.58
N ILE A 22 -9.40 -4.70 -3.58
CA ILE A 22 -8.32 -4.07 -2.81
C ILE A 22 -8.05 -2.65 -3.32
N ALA A 23 -8.03 -2.45 -4.64
CA ALA A 23 -7.89 -1.13 -5.25
C ALA A 23 -9.02 -0.18 -4.82
N ALA A 24 -10.27 -0.66 -4.87
CA ALA A 24 -11.43 0.11 -4.47
C ALA A 24 -11.40 0.47 -2.97
N LEU A 25 -11.02 -0.48 -2.11
CA LEU A 25 -10.88 -0.23 -0.66
C LEU A 25 -9.78 0.78 -0.37
N TYR A 26 -8.62 0.64 -1.03
CA TYR A 26 -7.52 1.59 -0.88
C TYR A 26 -7.99 2.99 -1.28
N ALA A 27 -8.56 3.14 -2.48
CA ALA A 27 -8.97 4.45 -2.99
C ALA A 27 -10.09 5.07 -2.14
N ALA A 28 -11.10 4.29 -1.77
CA ALA A 28 -12.19 4.74 -0.93
C ALA A 28 -11.70 5.21 0.45
N LEU A 29 -10.76 4.49 1.07
CA LEU A 29 -10.24 4.86 2.38
C LEU A 29 -9.36 6.12 2.30
N THR A 30 -8.52 6.25 1.28
CA THR A 30 -7.71 7.45 1.04
C THR A 30 -8.61 8.68 0.86
N LEU A 31 -9.64 8.58 0.02
CA LEU A 31 -10.54 9.68 -0.33
C LEU A 31 -11.55 10.01 0.78
N ALA A 32 -12.05 9.01 1.51
CA ALA A 32 -12.93 9.24 2.67
C ALA A 32 -12.21 9.98 3.79
N LEU A 33 -10.90 9.73 3.94
CA LEU A 33 -10.04 10.40 4.90
C LEU A 33 -9.21 11.52 4.26
N TYR A 34 -9.71 12.13 3.19
CA TYR A 34 -9.01 13.18 2.43
C TYR A 34 -8.21 14.19 3.27
N PRO A 35 -8.80 14.89 4.29
CA PRO A 35 -8.08 15.92 5.04
C PRO A 35 -6.90 15.38 5.86
N ILE A 36 -6.92 14.08 6.18
CA ILE A 36 -5.88 13.41 6.96
C ILE A 36 -4.85 12.77 6.02
N SER A 37 -5.32 12.19 4.91
CA SER A 37 -4.51 11.50 3.90
C SER A 37 -3.60 12.44 3.10
N PHE A 38 -4.05 13.66 2.81
CA PHE A 38 -3.31 14.66 2.01
C PHE A 38 -2.86 15.88 2.84
N GLY A 39 -2.94 15.80 4.17
CA GLY A 39 -2.42 16.82 5.09
C GLY A 39 -0.90 16.78 5.23
N ALA A 40 -0.33 17.65 6.07
CA ALA A 40 1.13 17.77 6.27
C ALA A 40 1.80 16.44 6.66
N VAL A 41 1.19 15.68 7.58
CA VAL A 41 1.70 14.38 8.05
C VAL A 41 1.41 13.24 7.07
N GLN A 42 0.61 13.48 6.03
CA GLN A 42 0.14 12.48 5.06
C GLN A 42 -0.25 11.15 5.72
N PHE A 43 -1.18 11.19 6.68
CA PHE A 43 -1.55 10.01 7.45
C PHE A 43 -2.53 9.15 6.64
N ARG A 44 -1.97 8.38 5.70
CA ARG A 44 -2.75 7.59 4.75
C ARG A 44 -3.08 6.22 5.33
N VAL A 45 -4.24 6.09 5.96
CA VAL A 45 -4.68 4.81 6.58
C VAL A 45 -4.73 3.64 5.58
N SER A 46 -4.95 3.92 4.29
CA SER A 46 -4.94 2.92 3.23
C SER A 46 -3.56 2.28 3.00
N GLU A 47 -2.46 2.90 3.43
CA GLU A 47 -1.13 2.28 3.39
C GLU A 47 -1.00 1.11 4.37
N ALA A 48 -1.90 0.96 5.35
CA ALA A 48 -2.00 -0.26 6.14
C ALA A 48 -2.25 -1.50 5.26
N LEU A 49 -2.94 -1.32 4.12
CA LEU A 49 -3.23 -2.39 3.16
C LEU A 49 -1.97 -2.86 2.43
N THR A 50 -0.86 -2.11 2.46
CA THR A 50 0.42 -2.54 1.86
C THR A 50 1.02 -3.76 2.50
N LEU A 51 0.52 -4.19 3.66
CA LEU A 51 0.87 -5.46 4.30
C LEU A 51 0.07 -6.66 3.77
N LEU A 52 -1.05 -6.45 3.07
CA LEU A 52 -1.83 -7.54 2.45
C LEU A 52 -1.02 -8.44 1.50
N PRO A 53 -0.02 -7.97 0.74
CA PRO A 53 0.87 -8.82 -0.04
C PRO A 53 1.48 -9.96 0.77
N ILE A 54 1.71 -9.81 2.09
CA ILE A 54 2.21 -10.91 2.95
C ILE A 54 1.32 -12.15 2.87
N VAL A 55 -0.01 -11.96 2.77
CA VAL A 55 -0.98 -13.06 2.74
C VAL A 55 -1.49 -13.36 1.34
N MET A 56 -1.63 -12.35 0.48
CA MET A 56 -2.22 -12.49 -0.86
C MET A 56 -1.45 -11.67 -1.90
N PRO A 57 -0.78 -12.30 -2.88
CA PRO A 57 -0.03 -11.58 -3.91
C PRO A 57 -0.93 -10.70 -4.81
N GLU A 58 -2.25 -10.93 -4.80
CA GLU A 58 -3.27 -10.10 -5.45
C GLU A 58 -3.33 -8.66 -4.96
N ALA A 59 -2.85 -8.42 -3.75
CA ALA A 59 -2.78 -7.07 -3.23
C ALA A 59 -1.81 -6.19 -4.02
N ILE A 60 -0.74 -6.73 -4.62
CA ILE A 60 0.29 -5.91 -5.29
C ILE A 60 -0.30 -5.04 -6.41
N PRO A 61 -0.96 -5.58 -7.45
CA PRO A 61 -1.57 -4.74 -8.48
C PRO A 61 -2.76 -3.94 -7.95
N GLY A 62 -3.51 -4.47 -6.97
CA GLY A 62 -4.64 -3.75 -6.37
C GLY A 62 -4.21 -2.46 -5.68
N LEU A 63 -3.15 -2.51 -4.88
CA LEU A 63 -2.60 -1.36 -4.17
C LEU A 63 -2.05 -0.30 -5.12
N PHE A 64 -1.36 -0.72 -6.18
CA PHE A 64 -0.86 0.20 -7.21
C PHE A 64 -2.00 0.96 -7.90
N VAL A 65 -3.02 0.24 -8.37
CA VAL A 65 -4.17 0.86 -9.03
C VAL A 65 -4.97 1.72 -8.06
N GLY A 66 -5.15 1.26 -6.81
CA GLY A 66 -5.81 2.02 -5.76
C GLY A 66 -5.11 3.35 -5.46
N CYS A 67 -3.78 3.34 -5.31
CA CYS A 67 -2.95 4.53 -5.09
C CYS A 67 -3.01 5.48 -6.28
N LEU A 68 -2.90 4.96 -7.49
CA LEU A 68 -3.04 5.75 -8.71
C LEU A 68 -4.39 6.45 -8.79
N VAL A 69 -5.48 5.72 -8.53
CA VAL A 69 -6.84 6.29 -8.58
C VAL A 69 -7.05 7.33 -7.47
N SER A 70 -6.62 7.05 -6.24
CA SER A 70 -6.76 8.04 -5.16
C SER A 70 -5.94 9.30 -5.42
N ASN A 71 -4.74 9.17 -5.99
CA ASN A 71 -3.90 10.31 -6.29
C ASN A 71 -4.44 11.09 -7.50
N LEU A 72 -4.99 10.43 -8.53
CA LEU A 72 -5.65 11.11 -9.64
C LEU A 72 -6.82 11.99 -9.19
N ILE A 73 -7.57 11.54 -8.18
CA ILE A 73 -8.76 12.26 -7.68
C ILE A 73 -8.37 13.30 -6.63
N GLY A 74 -7.40 12.99 -5.78
CA GLY A 74 -7.16 13.74 -4.54
C GLY A 74 -5.79 14.36 -4.35
N SER A 75 -4.76 13.99 -5.12
CA SER A 75 -3.40 14.48 -4.89
C SER A 75 -3.27 15.98 -5.15
N ALA A 76 -2.32 16.59 -4.44
CA ALA A 76 -1.98 18.00 -4.60
C ALA A 76 -1.09 18.25 -5.83
N THR A 77 -0.38 17.23 -6.34
CA THR A 77 0.61 17.42 -7.41
C THR A 77 0.63 16.27 -8.44
N PRO A 78 0.82 16.55 -9.73
CA PRO A 78 0.94 15.51 -10.76
C PRO A 78 2.10 14.53 -10.53
N TRP A 79 3.17 15.00 -9.86
CA TRP A 79 4.33 14.18 -9.54
C TRP A 79 4.01 13.13 -8.47
N ASP A 80 3.17 13.46 -7.49
CA ASP A 80 2.71 12.50 -6.47
C ASP A 80 1.85 11.38 -7.07
N ILE A 81 1.12 11.65 -8.16
CA ILE A 81 0.36 10.62 -8.88
C ILE A 81 1.29 9.53 -9.42
N ILE A 82 2.39 9.92 -10.05
CA ILE A 82 3.32 8.98 -10.68
C ILE A 82 4.22 8.35 -9.61
N PHE A 83 4.93 9.18 -8.85
CA PHE A 83 5.94 8.70 -7.91
C PHE A 83 5.33 8.08 -6.66
N GLY A 84 4.20 8.58 -6.16
CA GLY A 84 3.48 7.96 -5.04
C GLY A 84 2.96 6.57 -5.40
N SER A 85 2.34 6.41 -6.57
CA SER A 85 1.88 5.09 -7.03
C SER A 85 3.05 4.12 -7.22
N LEU A 86 4.16 4.59 -7.79
CA LEU A 86 5.37 3.78 -7.94
C LEU A 86 5.99 3.41 -6.58
N ALA A 87 5.99 4.32 -5.61
CA ALA A 87 6.46 4.06 -4.26
C ALA A 87 5.65 2.92 -3.61
N THR A 88 4.31 3.00 -3.67
CA THR A 88 3.41 1.96 -3.15
C THR A 88 3.61 0.63 -3.88
N LEU A 89 3.85 0.63 -5.19
CA LEU A 89 4.13 -0.59 -5.95
C LEU A 89 5.45 -1.25 -5.52
N ILE A 90 6.52 -0.46 -5.42
CA ILE A 90 7.84 -0.94 -4.96
C ILE A 90 7.70 -1.49 -3.53
N ALA A 91 7.05 -0.74 -2.65
CA ALA A 91 6.74 -1.17 -1.28
C ALA A 91 6.00 -2.50 -1.24
N ALA A 92 4.94 -2.66 -2.04
CA ALA A 92 4.15 -3.89 -2.07
C ALA A 92 4.96 -5.10 -2.56
N ILE A 93 5.83 -4.91 -3.57
CA ILE A 93 6.73 -5.95 -4.07
C ILE A 93 7.75 -6.36 -3.00
N LEU A 94 8.40 -5.39 -2.35
CA LEU A 94 9.39 -5.65 -1.30
C LEU A 94 8.76 -6.29 -0.06
N THR A 95 7.55 -5.86 0.29
CA THR A 95 6.73 -6.46 1.35
C THR A 95 6.41 -7.92 1.05
N TYR A 96 6.03 -8.24 -0.19
CA TYR A 96 5.81 -9.62 -0.62
C TYR A 96 7.09 -10.46 -0.62
N ALA A 97 8.22 -9.87 -1.02
CA ALA A 97 9.51 -10.54 -1.07
C ALA A 97 10.04 -10.87 0.33
N THR A 98 9.81 -9.98 1.30
CA THR A 98 10.28 -10.12 2.69
C THR A 98 9.22 -10.67 3.65
N ARG A 99 8.10 -11.19 3.13
CA ARG A 99 6.94 -11.68 3.91
C ARG A 99 7.22 -12.71 5.01
N ARG A 100 8.39 -13.35 5.00
CA ARG A 100 8.85 -14.25 6.08
C ARG A 100 9.11 -13.51 7.39
N ASN A 101 9.54 -12.26 7.32
CA ASN A 101 9.74 -11.41 8.50
C ASN A 101 8.78 -10.21 8.43
N LYS A 102 7.71 -10.26 9.22
CA LYS A 102 6.62 -9.27 9.18
C LYS A 102 7.08 -7.85 9.55
N ILE A 103 8.05 -7.75 10.46
CA ILE A 103 8.59 -6.46 10.90
C ILE A 103 9.39 -5.83 9.76
N LEU A 104 10.20 -6.63 9.07
CA LEU A 104 10.94 -6.17 7.88
C LEU A 104 10.01 -5.88 6.70
N ALA A 105 8.95 -6.68 6.55
CA ALA A 105 7.94 -6.46 5.52
C ALA A 105 7.19 -5.13 5.74
N ALA A 106 6.91 -4.76 6.99
CA ALA A 106 6.33 -3.47 7.36
C ALA A 106 7.28 -2.28 7.25
N PHE A 107 8.58 -2.53 7.24
CA PHE A 107 9.58 -1.48 7.08
C PHE A 107 9.63 -0.92 5.65
N TRP A 108 9.38 -1.74 4.62
CA TRP A 108 9.49 -1.30 3.23
C TRP A 108 8.47 -0.23 2.81
N PRO A 109 7.17 -0.34 3.14
CA PRO A 109 6.21 0.73 2.87
C PRO A 109 6.63 2.06 3.49
N VAL A 110 7.02 2.02 4.76
CA VAL A 110 7.49 3.20 5.49
C VAL A 110 8.69 3.82 4.77
N LEU A 111 9.72 3.03 4.45
CA LEU A 111 10.93 3.55 3.81
C LEU A 111 10.63 4.13 2.42
N CYS A 112 9.86 3.42 1.60
CA CYS A 112 9.53 3.85 0.24
C CYS A 112 8.71 5.15 0.24
N ASN A 113 7.67 5.25 1.09
CA ASN A 113 6.84 6.46 1.16
C ASN A 113 7.63 7.63 1.79
N THR A 114 8.37 7.40 2.87
CA THR A 114 9.23 8.44 3.50
C THR A 114 10.21 9.05 2.49
N VAL A 115 10.87 8.21 1.70
CA VAL A 115 11.91 8.66 0.77
C VAL A 115 11.31 9.24 -0.50
N ILE A 116 10.39 8.52 -1.15
CA ILE A 116 9.89 8.91 -2.47
C ILE A 116 8.82 9.98 -2.34
N VAL A 117 7.76 9.72 -1.55
CA VAL A 117 6.65 10.66 -1.38
C VAL A 117 7.09 11.89 -0.61
N GLY A 118 7.88 11.70 0.47
CA GLY A 118 8.44 12.81 1.24
C GLY A 118 9.32 13.75 0.40
N LEU A 119 10.17 13.20 -0.48
CA LEU A 119 11.01 13.99 -1.38
C LEU A 119 10.19 14.71 -2.46
N VAL A 120 9.25 14.01 -3.09
CA VAL A 120 8.38 14.60 -4.12
C VAL A 120 7.57 15.74 -3.53
N LEU A 121 7.01 15.57 -2.34
CA LEU A 121 6.24 16.63 -1.68
C LEU A 121 7.13 17.83 -1.32
N ALA A 122 8.31 17.58 -0.74
CA ALA A 122 9.22 18.64 -0.36
C ALA A 122 9.66 19.49 -1.56
N LEU A 123 9.98 18.84 -2.68
CA LEU A 123 10.41 19.53 -3.91
C LEU A 123 9.26 20.23 -4.63
N THR A 124 8.02 19.76 -4.49
CA THR A 124 6.88 20.35 -5.20
C THR A 124 6.19 21.47 -4.44
N LEU A 125 6.28 21.46 -3.10
CA LEU A 125 5.72 22.50 -2.23
C LEU A 125 6.78 23.47 -1.69
N ASP A 126 8.03 23.36 -2.15
CA ASP A 126 9.18 24.14 -1.65
C ASP A 126 9.34 24.10 -0.12
N LEU A 127 9.10 22.92 0.47
CA LEU A 127 9.18 22.68 1.92
C LEU A 127 10.55 22.11 2.31
N PRO A 128 10.97 22.24 3.59
CA PRO A 128 12.19 21.62 4.09
C PRO A 128 12.13 20.10 3.93
N VAL A 129 13.06 19.55 3.15
CA VAL A 129 13.11 18.12 2.78
C VAL A 129 13.08 17.20 3.99
N PHE A 130 14.00 17.41 4.95
CA PHE A 130 14.09 16.55 6.12
C PHE A 130 12.86 16.61 7.03
N LEU A 131 12.22 17.78 7.13
CA LEU A 131 11.00 17.94 7.93
C LEU A 131 9.84 17.18 7.28
N THR A 132 9.65 17.39 5.97
CA THR A 132 8.57 16.76 5.20
C THR A 132 8.72 15.24 5.17
N MET A 133 9.93 14.73 4.94
CA MET A 133 10.21 13.29 5.04
C MET A 133 9.95 12.76 6.45
N GLY A 134 10.34 13.51 7.49
CA GLY A 134 10.07 13.13 8.88
C GLY A 134 8.56 13.03 9.17
N GLU A 135 7.77 13.99 8.73
CA GLU A 135 6.32 14.02 8.91
C GLU A 135 5.63 12.85 8.19
N VAL A 136 5.93 12.64 6.91
CA VAL A 136 5.41 11.51 6.12
C VAL A 136 5.84 10.19 6.75
N GLY A 137 7.12 10.06 7.11
CA GLY A 137 7.65 8.83 7.70
C GLY A 137 7.04 8.49 9.06
N LEU A 138 6.73 9.50 9.89
CA LEU A 138 6.02 9.31 11.15
C LEU A 138 4.57 8.87 10.93
N GLY A 139 3.87 9.48 9.95
CA GLY A 139 2.52 9.07 9.58
C GLY A 139 2.46 7.62 9.11
N GLU A 140 3.37 7.26 8.20
CA GLU A 140 3.51 5.90 7.67
C GLU A 140 3.89 4.88 8.75
N LEU A 141 4.88 5.20 9.60
CA LEU A 141 5.26 4.35 10.73
C LEU A 141 4.05 4.07 11.61
N ALA A 142 3.30 5.10 11.97
CA ALA A 142 2.13 4.97 12.83
C ALA A 142 1.07 4.09 12.15
N VAL A 143 0.67 4.37 10.91
CA VAL A 143 -0.38 3.60 10.21
C VAL A 143 0.03 2.14 10.02
N VAL A 144 1.22 1.89 9.47
CA VAL A 144 1.63 0.54 9.05
C VAL A 144 1.88 -0.36 10.27
N TYR A 145 2.56 0.16 11.31
CA TYR A 145 2.85 -0.65 12.51
C TYR A 145 1.68 -0.78 13.47
N THR A 146 0.69 0.13 13.44
CA THR A 146 -0.52 -0.02 14.27
C THR A 146 -1.64 -0.69 13.49
N VAL A 147 -2.25 0.01 12.53
CA VAL A 147 -3.40 -0.45 11.75
C VAL A 147 -3.02 -1.64 10.88
N GLY A 148 -1.88 -1.58 10.18
CA GLY A 148 -1.42 -2.66 9.31
C GLY A 148 -1.15 -3.97 10.08
N MET A 149 -0.43 -3.89 11.20
CA MET A 149 -0.14 -5.06 12.02
C MET A 149 -1.39 -5.62 12.71
N ALA A 150 -2.30 -4.75 13.16
CA ALA A 150 -3.60 -5.17 13.70
C ALA A 150 -4.43 -5.90 12.63
N MET A 151 -4.47 -5.37 11.40
CA MET A 151 -5.11 -6.02 10.25
C MET A 151 -4.50 -7.40 9.98
N LEU A 152 -3.16 -7.51 9.93
CA LEU A 152 -2.48 -8.80 9.77
C LEU A 152 -2.81 -9.79 10.90
N ALA A 153 -2.93 -9.31 12.14
CA ALA A 153 -3.31 -10.14 13.28
C ALA A 153 -4.76 -10.63 13.16
N ALA A 154 -5.69 -9.78 12.74
CA ALA A 154 -7.08 -10.15 12.49
C ALA A 154 -7.20 -11.18 11.36
N LEU A 155 -6.44 -11.01 10.27
CA LEU A 155 -6.41 -11.94 9.14
C LEU A 155 -5.93 -13.34 9.50
N LYS A 156 -5.12 -13.51 10.56
CA LYS A 156 -4.73 -14.86 11.05
C LYS A 156 -5.93 -15.71 11.48
N ARG A 157 -7.05 -15.09 11.86
CA ARG A 157 -8.28 -15.78 12.27
C ARG A 157 -9.15 -16.19 11.08
N VAL A 158 -8.86 -15.68 9.88
CA VAL A 158 -9.62 -15.96 8.67
C VAL A 158 -9.12 -17.27 8.04
N PRO A 159 -10.01 -18.18 7.60
CA PRO A 159 -9.63 -19.40 6.92
C PRO A 159 -8.73 -19.14 5.70
N LYS A 160 -7.61 -19.87 5.58
CA LYS A 160 -6.66 -19.72 4.46
C LYS A 160 -7.30 -19.90 3.08
N LYS A 161 -8.34 -20.73 2.98
CA LYS A 161 -9.13 -20.96 1.76
C LYS A 161 -9.79 -19.67 1.23
N LEU A 162 -10.12 -18.73 2.12
CA LEU A 162 -10.72 -17.43 1.77
C LEU A 162 -9.65 -16.38 1.40
N LEU A 163 -8.46 -16.47 2.01
CA LEU A 163 -7.35 -15.54 1.80
C LEU A 163 -6.55 -15.78 0.50
N GLY A 164 -7.15 -16.47 -0.47
CA GLY A 164 -6.51 -16.79 -1.76
C GLY A 164 -5.52 -17.93 -1.74
N GLY A 165 -5.45 -18.66 -0.63
CA GLY A 165 -4.75 -19.93 -0.54
C GLY A 165 -5.48 -21.05 -1.27
N GLN A 166 -5.20 -21.20 -2.56
CA GLN A 166 -4.77 -22.50 -3.08
C GLN A 166 -3.25 -22.49 -3.19
N ALA A 167 -2.57 -22.85 -2.10
CA ALA A 167 -1.21 -23.37 -2.09
C ALA A 167 -0.91 -23.85 -0.66
N GLY A 168 -0.47 -25.11 -0.55
CA GLY A 168 -0.05 -25.75 0.70
C GLY A 168 1.15 -25.10 1.37
#